data_AF-A0A1H5ZAC4-F1
#
_entry.id   AF-A0A1H5ZAC4-F1
#
_cell.length_a   1.000
_cell.length_b   1.000
_cell.length_c   1.000
_cell.angle_alpha   90.00
_cell.angle_beta   90.00
_cell.angle_gamma   90.00
#
_symmetry.space_group_name_H-M   'P 1'
#
loop_
_entity.id
_entity.type
_entity.pdbx_description
1 polymer ?
#
loop_
_entity_poly.entity_id
_entity_poly.type
_entity_poly.pdbx_seq_one_letter_code
_entity_poly.pdbx_strand_id
1 'polypeptide(L)' 'TSEEGILKRKQRATDVEPVFGHLKYNKRMGRFLLRGKEKVEIETGLLAIAHNLAKKAG' A
#
# COMPACT_ATOMS: atom_id res chain seq x y z
N THR A 1 3.14 24.44 5.82
CA THR A 1 3.58 24.21 4.44
C THR A 1 5.09 24.30 4.40
N SER A 2 5.80 23.27 4.86
CA SER A 2 7.27 23.25 4.81
C SER A 2 7.74 22.74 3.45
N GLU A 3 8.92 23.15 3.02
CA GLU A 3 9.54 22.66 1.77
C GLU A 3 9.68 21.13 1.77
N GLU A 4 10.08 20.56 2.92
CA GLU A 4 10.16 19.12 3.13
C GLU A 4 8.80 18.42 2.90
N GLY A 5 7.71 19.00 3.39
CA GLY A 5 6.36 18.47 3.19
C GLY A 5 5.93 18.48 1.73
N ILE A 6 6.34 19.50 0.96
CA ILE A 6 6.07 19.59 -0.48
C ILE A 6 6.85 18.51 -1.24
N LEU A 7 8.13 18.31 -0.92
CA LEU A 7 8.97 17.28 -1.53
C LEU A 7 8.42 15.88 -1.27
N LYS A 8 8.12 15.57 0.00
CA LYS A 8 7.53 14.27 0.39
C LYS A 8 6.18 14.03 -0.29
N ARG A 9 5.34 15.07 -0.42
CA ARG A 9 4.06 14.95 -1.12
C ARG A 9 4.23 14.60 -2.59
N LYS A 10 5.16 15.25 -3.29
CA LYS A 10 5.48 14.94 -4.70
C LYS A 10 5.98 13.51 -4.85
N GLN A 11 6.83 13.06 -3.92
CA GLN A 11 7.38 11.71 -3.94
C GLN A 11 6.32 10.60 -3.75
N ARG A 12 5.31 10.83 -2.89
CA ARG A 12 4.24 9.83 -2.66
C ARG A 12 3.46 9.46 -3.92
N ALA A 13 3.28 10.41 -4.85
CA ALA A 13 2.55 10.17 -6.09
C ALA A 13 3.24 9.12 -6.98
N THR A 14 4.57 9.01 -6.87
CA THR A 14 5.37 8.05 -7.64
C THR A 14 5.64 6.76 -6.87
N ASP A 15 5.82 6.86 -5.56
CA ASP A 15 6.30 5.72 -4.77
C ASP A 15 5.15 4.97 -4.10
N VAL A 16 4.23 5.68 -3.46
CA VAL A 16 3.25 5.12 -2.51
C VAL A 16 1.88 4.93 -3.14
N GLU A 17 1.37 5.96 -3.82
CA GLU A 17 0.04 5.94 -4.43
C GLU A 17 -0.10 4.83 -5.52
N PRO A 18 0.92 4.56 -6.36
CA PRO A 18 0.84 3.49 -7.36
C PRO A 18 0.74 2.10 -6.72
N VAL A 19 1.37 1.87 -5.57
CA VAL A 19 1.29 0.59 -4.84
C VAL A 19 -0.15 0.32 -4.40
N PHE A 20 -0.81 1.33 -3.82
CA PHE A 20 -2.21 1.20 -3.41
C PHE A 20 -3.16 1.05 -4.60
N GLY A 21 -2.89 1.73 -5.71
CA GLY A 21 -3.61 1.53 -6.97
C GLY A 21 -3.48 0.08 -7.46
N HIS A 22 -2.26 -0.46 -7.48
CA HIS A 22 -1.99 -1.83 -7.89
C HIS A 22 -2.75 -2.84 -7.00
N LEU A 23 -2.67 -2.68 -5.68
CA LEU A 23 -3.39 -3.55 -4.73
C LEU A 23 -4.90 -3.51 -4.96
N LYS A 24 -5.49 -2.32 -5.08
CA LYS A 24 -6.95 -2.18 -5.25
C LYS A 24 -7.45 -2.70 -6.59
N TYR A 25 -6.81 -2.31 -7.70
CA TYR A 25 -7.32 -2.58 -9.04
C TYR A 25 -6.80 -3.90 -9.62
N ASN A 26 -5.49 -4.15 -9.63
CA ASN A 26 -4.97 -5.37 -10.28
C ASN A 26 -5.02 -6.58 -9.33
N LYS A 27 -4.83 -6.38 -8.02
CA LYS A 27 -4.97 -7.45 -7.02
C LYS A 27 -6.39 -7.55 -6.44
N ARG A 28 -7.33 -6.72 -6.93
CA ARG A 28 -8.76 -6.73 -6.58
C ARG A 28 -9.04 -6.60 -5.07
N MET A 29 -8.15 -5.93 -4.34
CA MET A 29 -8.24 -5.74 -2.89
C MET A 29 -9.12 -4.55 -2.52
N GLY A 30 -10.39 -4.60 -2.91
CA GLY A 30 -11.34 -3.51 -2.68
C GLY A 30 -11.93 -3.49 -1.26
N ARG A 31 -11.88 -4.61 -0.54
CA ARG A 31 -12.42 -4.77 0.81
C ARG A 31 -11.53 -5.71 1.61
N PHE A 32 -11.47 -5.49 2.92
CA PHE A 32 -10.85 -6.43 3.85
C PHE A 32 -11.72 -7.69 3.98
N LEU A 33 -11.07 -8.84 4.04
CA LEU A 33 -11.71 -10.13 4.29
C LEU A 33 -12.03 -10.29 5.79
N LEU A 34 -11.16 -9.75 6.65
CA LEU A 34 -11.31 -9.83 8.09
C LEU A 34 -12.03 -8.59 8.65
N ARG A 35 -12.62 -8.75 9.84
CA ARG A 35 -13.27 -7.67 10.59
C ARG A 35 -12.63 -7.51 11.96
N GLY A 36 -12.68 -6.28 12.48
CA GLY A 36 -11.99 -5.88 13.71
C GLY A 36 -10.58 -5.36 13.43
N LYS A 37 -10.17 -4.33 14.16
CA LYS A 37 -8.95 -3.55 13.89
C LYS A 37 -7.70 -4.42 13.84
N GLU A 38 -7.49 -5.27 14.85
CA GLU A 38 -6.33 -6.15 14.95
C GLU A 38 -6.20 -7.09 13.74
N LYS A 39 -7.29 -7.73 13.33
CA LYS A 39 -7.27 -8.66 12.19
C LYS A 39 -7.05 -7.94 10.86
N VAL A 40 -7.62 -6.75 10.69
CA VAL A 40 -7.41 -5.91 9.51
C VAL A 40 -5.96 -5.43 9.43
N GLU A 41 -5.32 -5.13 10.56
CA GLU A 41 -3.89 -4.79 10.61
C GLU A 41 -3.02 -5.97 10.16
N ILE A 42 -3.32 -7.19 10.63
CA ILE A 42 -2.62 -8.41 10.18
C ILE A 42 -2.79 -8.62 8.68
N GLU A 43 -4.03 -8.54 8.18
CA GLU A 43 -4.34 -8.66 6.75
C GLU A 43 -3.55 -7.65 5.94
N THR A 44 -3.58 -6.37 6.33
CA THR A 44 -2.85 -5.29 5.65
C THR A 44 -1.34 -5.54 5.64
N GLY A 45 -0.77 -6.00 6.76
CA GLY A 45 0.65 -6.34 6.87
C GLY A 45 1.07 -7.47 5.94
N LEU A 46 0.29 -8.56 5.89
CA LEU A 46 0.55 -9.69 5.00
C LEU A 46 0.55 -9.26 3.53
N LEU A 47 -0.37 -8.39 3.14
CA LEU A 47 -0.47 -7.88 1.78
C LEU A 47 0.71 -7.00 1.40
N ALA A 48 1.16 -6.15 2.32
CA ALA A 48 2.33 -5.32 2.09
C ALA A 48 3.60 -6.18 1.91
N ILE A 49 3.76 -7.22 2.73
CA ILE A 49 4.88 -8.17 2.61
C ILE A 49 4.81 -8.90 1.27
N ALA A 50 3.66 -9.46 0.91
CA ALA A 50 3.47 -10.17 -0.36
C ALA A 50 3.76 -9.26 -1.57
N HIS A 51 3.30 -8.01 -1.53
CA HIS A 51 3.60 -7.02 -2.57
C HIS A 51 5.11 -6.78 -2.71
N ASN A 52 5.81 -6.56 -1.60
CA ASN A 52 7.26 -6.32 -1.61
C ASN A 52 8.05 -7.54 -2.10
N LEU A 53 7.64 -8.75 -1.70
CA LEU A 53 8.24 -10.00 -2.18
C LEU A 53 8.05 -10.18 -3.68
N ALA A 54 6.84 -9.93 -4.20
CA ALA A 54 6.57 -9.96 -5.63
C ALA A 54 7.46 -8.96 -6.38
N LYS A 55 7.56 -7.73 -5.86
CA LYS A 55 8.41 -6.69 -6.47
C LYS A 55 9.90 -7.04 -6.46
N LYS A 56 10.35 -7.84 -5.48
CA LYS A 56 11.73 -8.34 -5.38
C LYS A 56 11.98 -9.54 -6.30
N ALA A 57 10.97 -10.34 -6.58
CA ALA A 57 11.06 -11.52 -7.43
C ALA A 57 11.07 -11.18 -8.94
N GLY A 58 10.45 -10.07 -9.34
CA GLY A 58 10.38 -9.61 -10.74
C GLY A 58 9.00 -9.09 -11.11
#